data_AF-A0AA88Y1V1-F1
#
_entry.id   AF-A0AA88Y1V1-F1
#
_cell.length_a   1.000
_cell.length_b   1.000
_cell.length_c   1.000
_cell.angle_alpha   90.00
_cell.angle_beta   90.00
_cell.angle_gamma   90.00
#
_symmetry.space_group_name_H-M   'P 1'
#
loop_
_entity.id
_entity.type
_entity.pdbx_description
1 polymer ?
#
loop_
_entity_poly.entity_id
_entity_poly.type
_entity_poly.pdbx_seq_one_letter_code
_entity_poly.pdbx_strand_id
1 'polypeptide(L)'
;MEAASDSQISSLVDILKEVDPAFEMDKTQQKHLKNYPVLQKFLDTHSYRSHYMFCLKRCTSAECPVCSISIDTRVPSDLLEKLHYLPLPVPDEGDRIDHYKPFSELWGSTPTGKFRPSLGRHLDDDEIDKIPFTASGENCRGFVNCEVCKKPRCFFSKKKLTGEQNEEVRKQNEDVEFTCGAQLFYTDQRLVYMEIRITCESHVSSHYFHKRQAYP
;
A
#
# COMPACT_ATOMS: atom_id res chain seq x y z
N MET A 1 2.12 24.77 -7.10
CA MET A 1 2.96 24.61 -5.91
C MET A 1 4.39 24.79 -6.39
N GLU A 2 5.06 25.85 -5.96
CA GLU A 2 6.45 26.12 -6.36
C GLU A 2 7.39 25.13 -5.66
N ALA A 3 8.47 24.75 -6.33
CA ALA A 3 9.51 23.92 -5.72
C ALA A 3 10.22 24.70 -4.60
N ALA A 4 10.69 24.00 -3.58
CA ALA A 4 11.52 24.62 -2.55
C ALA A 4 12.81 25.18 -3.15
N SER A 5 13.25 26.35 -2.69
CA SER A 5 14.53 26.94 -3.10
C SER A 5 15.72 26.22 -2.46
N ASP A 6 16.90 26.33 -3.07
CA ASP A 6 18.14 25.76 -2.51
C ASP A 6 18.46 26.28 -1.10
N SER A 7 18.08 27.53 -0.81
CA SER A 7 18.21 28.12 0.52
C SER A 7 17.27 27.48 1.54
N GLN A 8 16.04 27.14 1.15
CA GLN A 8 15.09 26.43 2.02
C GLN A 8 15.56 24.99 2.29
N ILE A 9 16.09 24.32 1.26
CA ILE A 9 16.64 22.96 1.40
C ILE A 9 17.85 22.98 2.34
N SER A 10 18.77 23.93 2.15
CA SER A 10 19.96 24.08 3.01
C SER A 10 19.56 24.34 4.47
N SER A 11 18.59 25.23 4.69
CA SER A 11 18.08 25.54 6.04
C SER A 11 17.50 24.30 6.74
N LEU A 12 16.78 23.44 6.01
CA LEU A 12 16.26 22.18 6.54
C LEU A 12 17.40 21.21 6.92
N VAL A 13 18.44 21.12 6.08
CA VAL A 13 19.60 20.26 6.36
C VAL A 13 20.34 20.70 7.62
N ASP A 14 20.47 22.00 7.84
CA ASP A 14 21.11 22.53 9.05
C ASP A 14 20.32 22.13 10.31
N ILE A 15 18.99 22.24 10.28
CA ILE A 15 18.11 21.78 11.39
C ILE A 15 18.27 20.28 11.63
N LEU A 16 18.35 19.47 10.57
CA LEU A 16 18.53 18.01 10.73
C LEU A 16 19.88 17.65 11.33
N LYS A 17 20.93 18.43 11.04
CA LYS A 17 22.26 18.27 11.64
C LYS A 17 22.30 18.70 13.10
N GLU A 18 21.46 19.65 13.53
CA GLU A 18 21.31 19.96 14.96
C GLU A 18 20.75 18.77 15.74
N VAL A 19 19.86 17.98 15.14
CA VAL A 19 19.29 16.76 15.74
C VAL A 19 20.27 15.61 15.73
N ASP A 20 20.88 15.37 14.58
CA ASP A 20 21.80 14.25 14.36
C ASP A 20 23.01 14.77 13.56
N PRO A 21 24.12 15.12 14.24
CA PRO A 21 25.29 15.74 13.60
C PRO A 21 25.92 14.91 12.48
N ALA A 22 25.64 13.61 12.44
CA ALA A 22 26.13 12.72 11.39
C ALA A 22 25.26 12.78 10.11
N PHE A 23 24.16 13.53 10.10
CA PHE A 23 23.24 13.60 8.96
C PHE A 23 23.92 14.15 7.70
N GLU A 24 23.74 13.43 6.59
CA GLU A 24 24.28 13.78 5.28
C GLU A 24 23.16 13.84 4.23
N MET A 25 23.09 14.93 3.47
CA MET A 25 22.02 15.21 2.52
C MET A 25 22.00 14.25 1.32
N ASP A 26 23.12 13.62 0.97
CA ASP A 26 23.21 12.62 -0.09
C ASP A 26 22.67 11.24 0.32
N LYS A 27 22.44 11.01 1.63
CA LYS A 27 22.01 9.74 2.21
C LYS A 27 20.53 9.71 2.58
N THR A 28 19.63 10.02 1.64
CA THR A 28 18.17 10.12 1.87
C THR A 28 17.36 8.82 1.81
N GLN A 29 17.99 7.67 1.54
CA GLN A 29 17.30 6.38 1.44
C GLN A 29 17.00 5.77 2.81
N GLN A 30 15.88 5.06 2.95
CA GLN A 30 15.47 4.39 4.21
C GLN A 30 16.57 3.48 4.80
N LYS A 31 17.37 2.82 3.96
CA LYS A 31 18.48 1.95 4.39
C LYS A 31 19.59 2.69 5.18
N HIS A 32 19.70 4.01 5.02
CA HIS A 32 20.67 4.84 5.72
C HIS A 32 20.17 5.30 7.08
N LEU A 33 18.86 5.25 7.34
CA LEU A 33 18.26 5.72 8.58
C LEU A 33 18.83 5.02 9.82
N LYS A 34 19.25 3.75 9.68
CA LYS A 34 19.95 2.99 10.72
C LYS A 34 21.26 3.63 11.21
N ASN A 35 21.84 4.52 10.41
CA ASN A 35 23.07 5.26 10.75
C ASN A 35 22.77 6.53 11.57
N TYR A 36 21.50 6.90 11.72
CA TYR A 36 21.03 8.10 12.41
C TYR A 36 20.17 7.69 13.62
N PRO A 37 20.77 7.25 14.73
CA PRO A 37 20.06 6.61 15.83
C PRO A 37 19.02 7.52 16.48
N VAL A 38 19.24 8.84 16.49
CA VAL A 38 18.29 9.82 17.04
C VAL A 38 17.04 9.89 16.16
N LEU A 39 17.23 10.02 14.84
CA LEU A 39 16.13 10.07 13.87
C LEU A 39 15.39 8.73 13.79
N GLN A 40 16.10 7.60 13.79
CA GLN A 40 15.51 6.26 13.82
C GLN A 40 14.62 6.07 15.05
N LYS A 41 15.16 6.37 16.25
CA LYS A 41 14.39 6.28 17.50
C LYS A 41 13.18 7.20 17.47
N PHE A 42 13.32 8.42 16.93
CA PHE A 42 12.20 9.34 16.81
C PHE A 42 11.09 8.77 15.93
N LEU A 43 11.43 8.26 14.74
CA LEU A 43 10.43 7.63 13.85
C LEU A 43 9.78 6.41 14.50
N ASP A 44 10.52 5.59 15.24
CA ASP A 44 9.96 4.40 15.89
C ASP A 44 8.99 4.73 17.03
N THR A 45 9.17 5.88 17.69
CA THR A 45 8.39 6.27 18.88
C THR A 45 7.30 7.31 18.60
N HIS A 46 7.47 8.14 17.57
CA HIS A 46 6.60 9.28 17.27
C HIS A 46 5.91 9.16 15.91
N SER A 47 6.16 8.10 15.14
CA SER A 47 5.47 7.88 13.89
C SER A 47 4.64 6.60 13.91
N TYR A 48 3.58 6.63 13.13
CA TYR A 48 2.86 5.43 12.71
C TYR A 48 2.88 5.38 11.21
N ARG A 49 3.40 4.28 10.67
CA ARG A 49 3.40 4.01 9.23
C ARG A 49 2.50 2.84 8.93
N SER A 50 1.50 3.07 8.09
CA SER A 50 0.73 2.02 7.47
C SER A 50 0.91 2.04 5.95
N HIS A 51 0.12 1.22 5.26
CA HIS A 51 0.05 1.25 3.80
C HIS A 51 -0.65 2.50 3.26
N TYR A 52 -1.56 3.09 4.04
CA TYR A 52 -2.42 4.18 3.60
C TYR A 52 -1.96 5.56 4.08
N MET A 53 -1.16 5.60 5.15
CA MET A 53 -0.81 6.84 5.81
C MET A 53 0.52 6.75 6.54
N PHE A 54 1.14 7.91 6.68
CA PHE A 54 2.24 8.15 7.59
C PHE A 54 1.81 9.27 8.53
N CYS A 55 1.69 8.94 9.82
CA CYS A 55 1.28 9.88 10.85
C CYS A 55 2.48 10.19 11.75
N LEU A 56 2.63 11.46 12.12
CA LEU A 56 3.59 11.91 13.13
C LEU A 56 2.83 12.48 14.33
N LYS A 57 3.14 11.99 15.53
CA LYS A 57 2.61 12.47 16.80
C LYS A 57 3.76 13.00 17.63
N ARG A 58 3.87 14.34 17.72
CA ARG A 58 4.90 15.00 18.53
C ARG A 58 4.59 14.87 20.02
N CYS A 59 5.63 14.71 20.84
CA CYS A 59 5.48 14.73 22.30
C CYS A 59 5.75 16.13 22.87
N THR A 60 5.41 16.31 24.15
CA THR A 60 5.69 17.53 24.92
C THR A 60 6.96 17.43 25.77
N SER A 61 7.74 16.35 25.63
CA SER A 61 8.98 16.17 26.40
C SER A 61 10.05 17.18 25.97
N ALA A 62 10.66 17.86 26.94
CA ALA A 62 11.80 18.73 26.70
C ALA A 62 13.05 17.94 26.26
N GLU A 63 13.15 16.68 26.68
CA GLU A 63 14.26 15.78 26.36
C GLU A 63 14.17 15.15 24.97
N CYS A 64 13.09 15.39 24.22
CA CYS A 64 12.95 14.86 22.87
C CYS A 64 13.75 15.71 21.88
N PRO A 65 14.83 15.20 21.25
CA PRO A 65 15.72 16.01 20.42
C PRO A 65 15.04 16.61 19.18
N VAL A 66 13.96 15.99 18.70
CA VAL A 66 13.21 16.44 17.53
C VAL A 66 12.02 17.33 17.91
N CYS A 67 11.24 16.92 18.93
CA CYS A 67 10.05 17.68 19.30
C CYS A 67 10.38 18.99 20.01
N SER A 68 11.57 19.12 20.60
CA SER A 68 12.01 20.34 21.29
C SER A 68 12.39 21.48 20.34
N ILE A 69 12.73 21.20 19.07
CA ILE A 69 13.21 22.21 18.10
C ILE A 69 12.18 23.32 17.85
N SER A 70 10.89 22.99 17.77
CA SER A 70 9.82 23.98 17.64
C SER A 70 8.96 24.00 18.90
N ILE A 71 9.31 24.90 19.82
CA ILE A 71 8.65 25.10 21.10
C ILE A 71 7.35 25.91 20.97
N ASP A 72 7.19 26.68 19.89
CA ASP A 72 6.20 27.75 19.80
C ASP A 72 4.73 27.29 19.68
N THR A 73 4.47 26.01 19.45
CA THR A 73 3.09 25.50 19.36
C THR A 73 3.00 24.05 19.85
N ARG A 74 3.05 23.87 21.18
CA ARG A 74 2.78 22.56 21.78
C ARG A 74 1.29 22.34 21.91
N VAL A 75 0.81 21.23 21.37
CA VAL A 75 -0.53 20.71 21.67
C VAL A 75 -0.62 20.51 23.19
N PRO A 76 -1.67 21.02 23.87
CA PRO A 76 -1.88 20.77 25.30
C PRO A 76 -1.81 19.29 25.63
N SER A 77 -1.24 18.93 26.79
CA SER A 77 -0.99 17.52 27.15
C SER A 77 -2.28 16.70 27.20
N ASP A 78 -3.37 17.29 27.71
CA ASP A 78 -4.69 16.67 27.78
C ASP A 78 -5.29 16.39 26.40
N LEU A 79 -5.02 17.24 25.41
CA LEU A 79 -5.42 17.00 24.02
C LEU A 79 -4.52 15.97 23.36
N LEU A 80 -3.21 16.00 23.64
CA LEU A 80 -2.25 15.05 23.09
C LEU A 80 -2.53 13.61 23.54
N GLU A 81 -2.94 13.42 24.79
CA GLU A 81 -3.35 12.11 25.32
C GLU A 81 -4.58 11.55 24.60
N LYS A 82 -5.52 12.42 24.20
CA LYS A 82 -6.75 12.06 23.46
C LYS A 82 -6.53 11.89 21.95
N LEU A 83 -5.38 12.32 21.42
CA LEU A 83 -5.06 12.12 20.02
C LEU A 83 -4.62 10.67 19.77
N HIS A 84 -5.43 9.93 19.05
CA HIS A 84 -5.09 8.59 18.60
C HIS A 84 -4.61 8.62 17.14
N TYR A 85 -3.89 7.58 16.73
CA TYR A 85 -3.62 7.39 15.30
C TYR A 85 -4.93 7.12 14.57
N LEU A 86 -5.01 7.57 13.32
CA LEU A 86 -6.18 7.30 12.50
C LEU A 86 -6.35 5.78 12.34
N PRO A 87 -7.56 5.25 12.59
CA PRO A 87 -7.83 3.84 12.40
C PRO A 87 -7.72 3.45 10.92
N LEU A 88 -7.38 2.19 10.68
CA LEU A 88 -7.42 1.59 9.35
C LEU A 88 -8.78 0.92 9.09
N PRO A 89 -9.20 0.73 7.83
CA PRO A 89 -10.43 0.01 7.52
C PRO A 89 -10.43 -1.40 8.13
N VAL A 90 -11.51 -1.73 8.84
CA VAL A 90 -11.76 -3.04 9.46
C VAL A 90 -13.14 -3.51 8.99
N PRO A 91 -13.27 -4.69 8.35
CA PRO A 91 -14.57 -5.23 7.94
C PRO A 91 -15.52 -5.35 9.13
N ASP A 92 -16.79 -5.07 8.89
CA ASP A 92 -17.85 -5.28 9.85
C ASP A 92 -18.28 -6.76 9.79
N GLU A 93 -18.15 -7.47 10.91
CA GLU A 93 -18.51 -8.89 11.05
C GLU A 93 -19.96 -9.08 11.54
N GLY A 94 -20.69 -7.97 11.76
CA GLY A 94 -22.07 -7.96 12.25
C GLY A 94 -23.09 -7.77 11.12
N ASP A 95 -24.06 -6.89 11.35
CA ASP A 95 -25.23 -6.72 10.49
C ASP A 95 -24.92 -6.15 9.09
N ARG A 96 -23.71 -5.61 8.87
CA ARG A 96 -23.28 -5.02 7.58
C ARG A 96 -22.05 -5.72 7.03
N ILE A 97 -22.20 -7.01 6.73
CA ILE A 97 -21.13 -7.89 6.26
C ILE A 97 -20.35 -7.38 5.02
N ASP A 98 -20.93 -6.47 4.25
CA ASP A 98 -20.34 -5.83 3.06
C ASP A 98 -19.75 -4.42 3.32
N HIS A 99 -19.69 -3.97 4.58
CA HIS A 99 -19.19 -2.66 4.96
C HIS A 99 -17.98 -2.74 5.90
N TYR A 100 -17.27 -1.61 6.03
CA TYR A 100 -16.30 -1.41 7.10
C TYR A 100 -16.99 -0.91 8.37
N LYS A 101 -16.40 -1.24 9.53
CA LYS A 101 -16.81 -0.68 10.82
C LYS A 101 -16.78 0.84 10.80
N PRO A 102 -17.72 1.51 11.49
CA PRO A 102 -17.78 2.96 11.51
C PRO A 102 -16.59 3.53 12.29
N PHE A 103 -16.16 4.73 11.92
CA PHE A 103 -14.99 5.38 12.53
C PHE A 103 -15.08 5.48 14.05
N SER A 104 -16.27 5.76 14.59
CA SER A 104 -16.51 5.90 16.04
C SER A 104 -16.20 4.64 16.84
N GLU A 105 -16.35 3.45 16.25
CA GLU A 105 -16.00 2.18 16.89
C GLU A 105 -14.50 1.87 16.84
N LEU A 106 -13.80 2.45 15.86
CA LEU A 106 -12.38 2.22 15.64
C LEU A 106 -11.50 3.31 16.28
N TRP A 107 -12.04 4.47 16.59
CA TRP A 107 -11.28 5.56 17.20
C TRP A 107 -10.69 5.15 18.55
N GLY A 108 -9.38 5.32 18.71
CA GLY A 108 -8.66 4.89 19.91
C GLY A 108 -8.12 3.45 19.87
N SER A 109 -8.52 2.65 18.89
CA SER A 109 -7.94 1.33 18.68
C SER A 109 -6.53 1.41 18.07
N THR A 110 -5.71 0.38 18.31
CA THR A 110 -4.41 0.24 17.64
C THR A 110 -4.64 -0.12 16.16
N PRO A 111 -4.24 0.71 15.18
CA PRO A 111 -4.56 0.43 13.79
C PRO A 111 -3.75 -0.76 13.26
N THR A 112 -4.44 -1.76 12.69
CA THR A 112 -3.82 -2.99 12.17
C THR A 112 -3.97 -3.09 10.65
N GLY A 113 -2.87 -3.34 9.95
CA GLY A 113 -2.87 -3.49 8.49
C GLY A 113 -3.37 -4.84 7.99
N LYS A 114 -3.93 -5.70 8.85
CA LYS A 114 -4.25 -7.10 8.54
C LYS A 114 -5.38 -7.26 7.51
N PHE A 115 -6.28 -6.28 7.43
CA PHE A 115 -7.40 -6.27 6.50
C PHE A 115 -7.12 -5.48 5.22
N ARG A 116 -5.88 -5.03 4.98
CA ARG A 116 -5.55 -4.33 3.74
C ARG A 116 -5.75 -5.32 2.57
N PRO A 117 -6.52 -4.98 1.52
CA PRO A 117 -6.76 -5.89 0.39
C PRO A 117 -5.46 -6.41 -0.26
N SER A 118 -4.40 -5.60 -0.24
CA SER A 118 -3.11 -5.88 -0.82
C SER A 118 -2.19 -6.84 -0.03
N LEU A 119 -2.53 -7.21 1.23
CA LEU A 119 -1.80 -8.20 2.03
C LEU A 119 -2.04 -9.64 1.56
N GLY A 120 -2.91 -9.80 0.57
CA GLY A 120 -3.49 -11.09 0.22
C GLY A 120 -4.71 -11.29 1.10
N ARG A 121 -5.88 -11.43 0.48
CA ARG A 121 -7.04 -11.90 1.20
C ARG A 121 -6.71 -13.32 1.68
N HIS A 122 -6.75 -13.56 2.99
CA HIS A 122 -6.96 -14.92 3.51
C HIS A 122 -8.42 -15.26 3.23
N LEU A 123 -8.76 -15.44 1.95
CA LEU A 123 -10.01 -16.08 1.59
C LEU A 123 -9.89 -17.53 2.01
N ASP A 124 -10.93 -18.05 2.66
CA ASP A 124 -11.05 -19.48 2.87
C ASP A 124 -10.98 -20.18 1.51
N ASP A 125 -10.49 -21.42 1.49
CA ASP A 125 -10.27 -22.20 0.27
C ASP A 125 -11.52 -22.30 -0.63
N ASP A 126 -12.71 -22.16 -0.01
CA ASP A 126 -14.03 -22.24 -0.63
C ASP A 126 -14.48 -20.92 -1.29
N GLU A 127 -13.96 -19.76 -0.85
CA GLU A 127 -14.26 -18.44 -1.44
C GLU A 127 -13.30 -18.06 -2.57
N ILE A 128 -12.25 -18.86 -2.76
CA ILE A 128 -11.28 -18.66 -3.84
C ILE A 128 -11.79 -19.35 -5.08
N ASP A 129 -12.18 -18.55 -6.06
CA ASP A 129 -12.30 -19.02 -7.44
C ASP A 129 -10.94 -19.41 -8.00
N LYS A 130 -10.58 -20.67 -7.74
CA LYS A 130 -9.35 -21.28 -8.26
C LYS A 130 -9.46 -21.34 -9.78
N ILE A 131 -8.33 -21.08 -10.45
CA ILE A 131 -8.23 -21.27 -11.89
C ILE A 131 -8.53 -22.76 -12.16
N PRO A 132 -9.59 -23.10 -12.94
CA PRO A 132 -10.03 -24.51 -13.09
C PRO A 132 -9.15 -25.32 -14.05
N PHE A 133 -7.94 -24.84 -14.33
CA PHE A 133 -6.96 -25.42 -15.23
C PHE A 133 -5.56 -24.94 -14.85
N THR A 134 -4.52 -25.65 -15.32
CA THR A 134 -3.13 -25.28 -15.09
C THR A 134 -2.79 -23.97 -15.79
N ALA A 135 -2.47 -22.91 -15.04
CA ALA A 135 -1.99 -21.66 -15.62
C ALA A 135 -0.62 -21.84 -16.29
N SER A 136 -0.46 -21.30 -17.49
CA SER A 136 0.76 -21.41 -18.29
C SER A 136 0.92 -20.19 -19.22
N GLY A 137 2.09 -20.08 -19.87
CA GLY A 137 2.29 -19.05 -20.89
C GLY A 137 1.32 -19.17 -22.07
N GLU A 138 0.90 -20.38 -22.43
CA GLU A 138 0.02 -20.66 -23.58
C GLU A 138 -1.42 -20.19 -23.35
N ASN A 139 -1.90 -20.28 -22.11
CA ASN A 139 -3.26 -19.87 -21.73
C ASN A 139 -3.31 -18.49 -21.05
N CYS A 140 -2.17 -17.82 -20.89
CA CYS A 140 -2.11 -16.40 -20.57
C CYS A 140 -2.78 -15.61 -21.70
N ARG A 141 -3.69 -14.69 -21.37
CA ARG A 141 -4.42 -13.87 -22.35
C ARG A 141 -3.97 -12.42 -22.33
N GLY A 142 -3.62 -11.91 -21.17
CA GLY A 142 -3.04 -10.58 -21.00
C GLY A 142 -2.69 -10.32 -19.54
N PHE A 143 -2.57 -9.04 -19.20
CA PHE A 143 -2.27 -8.60 -17.85
C PHE A 143 -3.04 -7.33 -17.50
N VAL A 144 -3.24 -7.14 -16.20
CA VAL A 144 -3.72 -5.92 -15.57
C VAL A 144 -2.61 -5.36 -14.68
N ASN A 145 -2.51 -4.04 -14.54
CA ASN A 145 -1.57 -3.43 -13.60
C ASN A 145 -2.25 -3.20 -12.26
N CYS A 146 -1.58 -3.57 -11.17
CA CYS A 146 -2.06 -3.23 -9.84
C CYS A 146 -1.89 -1.73 -9.58
N GLU A 147 -2.95 -1.04 -9.15
CA GLU A 147 -2.90 0.39 -8.86
C GLU A 147 -1.95 0.75 -7.71
N VAL A 148 -1.72 -0.18 -6.79
CA VAL A 148 -0.87 0.01 -5.61
C VAL A 148 0.60 -0.24 -5.94
N CYS A 149 0.96 -1.45 -6.41
CA CYS A 149 2.37 -1.81 -6.61
C CYS A 149 2.86 -1.65 -8.05
N LYS A 150 1.96 -1.29 -8.98
CA LYS A 150 2.22 -1.12 -10.42
C LYS A 150 2.79 -2.36 -11.13
N LYS A 151 2.82 -3.52 -10.45
CA LYS A 151 3.24 -4.79 -11.04
C LYS A 151 2.12 -5.35 -11.95
N PRO A 152 2.45 -5.90 -13.12
CA PRO A 152 1.48 -6.57 -13.98
C PRO A 152 1.08 -7.94 -13.39
N ARG A 153 -0.22 -8.24 -13.41
CA ARG A 153 -0.82 -9.52 -13.00
C ARG A 153 -1.51 -10.17 -14.18
N CYS A 154 -1.13 -11.41 -14.48
CA CYS A 154 -1.66 -12.14 -15.63
C CYS A 154 -3.09 -12.62 -15.39
N PHE A 155 -3.90 -12.60 -16.44
CA PHE A 155 -5.17 -13.31 -16.51
C PHE A 155 -5.12 -14.39 -17.59
N PHE A 156 -5.83 -15.49 -17.35
CA PHE A 156 -5.75 -16.73 -18.10
C PHE A 156 -7.11 -17.16 -18.63
N SER A 157 -7.16 -17.84 -19.77
CA SER A 157 -8.39 -18.49 -20.25
C SER A 157 -8.08 -19.84 -20.88
N LYS A 158 -8.88 -20.85 -20.52
CA LYS A 158 -8.75 -22.22 -21.03
C LYS A 158 -8.83 -22.27 -22.55
N LYS A 159 -9.68 -21.42 -23.14
CA LYS A 159 -9.86 -21.30 -24.59
C LYS A 159 -9.22 -20.02 -25.11
N LYS A 160 -8.99 -19.97 -26.42
CA LYS A 160 -8.64 -18.73 -27.10
C LYS A 160 -9.90 -17.85 -27.14
N LEU A 161 -9.76 -16.59 -26.74
CA LEU A 161 -10.87 -15.62 -26.78
C LEU A 161 -11.15 -15.21 -28.23
N THR A 162 -12.42 -15.00 -28.56
CA THR A 162 -12.84 -14.39 -29.83
C THR A 162 -12.44 -12.91 -29.90
N GLY A 163 -12.53 -12.28 -31.07
CA GLY A 163 -12.25 -10.84 -31.20
C GLY A 163 -13.13 -9.99 -30.27
N GLU A 164 -14.42 -10.29 -30.22
CA GLU A 164 -15.40 -9.63 -29.34
C GLU A 164 -15.07 -9.83 -27.85
N GLN A 165 -14.73 -11.06 -27.44
CA GLN A 165 -14.35 -11.35 -26.06
C GLN A 165 -13.05 -10.65 -25.63
N ASN A 166 -12.08 -10.51 -26.54
CA ASN A 166 -10.86 -9.76 -26.24
C ASN A 166 -11.18 -8.27 -26.02
N GLU A 167 -12.09 -7.71 -26.80
CA GLU A 167 -12.52 -6.33 -26.67
C GLU A 167 -13.29 -6.08 -25.37
N GLU A 168 -14.15 -7.02 -24.97
CA GLU A 168 -14.84 -6.98 -23.68
C GLU A 168 -13.87 -7.01 -22.50
N VAL A 169 -12.91 -7.95 -22.52
CA VAL A 169 -11.86 -8.04 -21.50
C VAL A 169 -11.01 -6.77 -21.46
N ARG A 170 -10.71 -6.18 -22.62
CA ARG A 170 -9.94 -4.92 -22.71
C ARG A 170 -10.69 -3.76 -22.05
N LYS A 171 -11.97 -3.57 -22.36
CA LYS A 171 -12.80 -2.52 -21.77
C LYS A 171 -12.88 -2.64 -20.25
N GLN A 172 -13.18 -3.83 -19.74
CA GLN A 172 -13.23 -4.06 -18.29
C GLN A 172 -11.87 -3.81 -17.61
N ASN A 173 -10.76 -4.17 -18.27
CA ASN A 173 -9.43 -3.91 -17.77
C ASN A 173 -9.09 -2.40 -17.74
N GLU A 174 -9.68 -1.60 -18.63
CA GLU A 174 -9.53 -0.14 -18.67
C GLU A 174 -10.42 0.56 -17.63
N ASP A 175 -11.59 -0.02 -17.33
CA ASP A 175 -12.60 0.57 -16.43
C ASP A 175 -12.40 0.21 -14.94
N VAL A 176 -11.58 -0.81 -14.62
CA VAL A 176 -11.45 -1.35 -13.25
C VAL A 176 -10.15 -0.90 -12.58
N GLU A 177 -10.27 -0.29 -11.40
CA GLU A 177 -9.15 -0.07 -10.47
C GLU A 177 -8.72 -1.38 -9.80
N PHE A 178 -7.80 -2.09 -10.44
CA PHE A 178 -7.35 -3.39 -9.96
C PHE A 178 -6.30 -3.29 -8.85
N THR A 179 -6.45 -4.11 -7.80
CA THR A 179 -5.42 -4.35 -6.79
C THR A 179 -5.06 -5.83 -6.67
N CYS A 180 -3.80 -6.13 -6.31
CA CYS A 180 -3.35 -7.53 -6.18
C CYS A 180 -4.28 -8.32 -5.26
N GLY A 181 -4.75 -9.48 -5.73
CA GLY A 181 -5.70 -10.33 -5.00
C GLY A 181 -7.17 -9.91 -5.17
N ALA A 182 -7.47 -8.86 -5.94
CA ALA A 182 -8.83 -8.58 -6.41
C ALA A 182 -9.22 -9.55 -7.53
N GLN A 183 -10.53 -9.72 -7.74
CA GLN A 183 -11.06 -10.32 -8.97
C GLN A 183 -11.42 -9.18 -9.92
N LEU A 184 -11.12 -9.31 -11.22
CA LEU A 184 -11.57 -8.35 -12.24
C LEU A 184 -12.92 -8.70 -12.85
N PHE A 185 -13.28 -9.98 -12.88
CA PHE A 185 -14.39 -10.51 -13.68
C PHE A 185 -15.41 -11.18 -12.77
N TYR A 186 -16.42 -10.42 -12.34
CA TYR A 186 -17.49 -10.87 -11.44
C TYR A 186 -18.71 -11.47 -12.17
N THR A 187 -18.62 -11.72 -13.48
CA THR A 187 -19.74 -12.25 -14.27
C THR A 187 -19.86 -13.78 -14.14
N ASP A 188 -21.09 -14.31 -14.15
CA ASP A 188 -21.39 -15.76 -14.08
C ASP A 188 -20.75 -16.56 -15.22
N GLN A 189 -20.49 -15.92 -16.37
CA GLN A 189 -19.71 -16.48 -17.48
C GLN A 189 -18.32 -15.84 -17.54
N ARG A 190 -17.42 -16.31 -16.66
CA ARG A 190 -16.05 -15.81 -16.63
C ARG A 190 -15.28 -16.15 -17.89
N LEU A 191 -14.92 -15.13 -18.66
CA LEU A 191 -14.07 -15.25 -19.85
C LEU A 191 -12.61 -15.55 -19.50
N VAL A 192 -12.14 -14.97 -18.39
CA VAL A 192 -10.76 -15.09 -17.91
C VAL A 192 -10.71 -15.27 -16.39
N TYR A 193 -9.63 -15.87 -15.92
CA TYR A 193 -9.36 -16.20 -14.52
C TYR A 193 -8.04 -15.56 -14.09
N MET A 194 -7.94 -15.24 -12.81
CA MET A 194 -6.75 -14.64 -12.22
C MET A 194 -6.32 -15.35 -10.96
N GLU A 195 -5.04 -15.23 -10.64
CA GLU A 195 -4.53 -15.71 -9.36
C GLU A 195 -4.92 -14.73 -8.25
N ILE A 196 -5.72 -15.20 -7.30
CA ILE A 196 -6.26 -14.39 -6.20
C ILE A 196 -5.32 -14.42 -4.97
N ARG A 197 -4.49 -15.47 -4.83
CA ARG A 197 -3.46 -15.58 -3.79
C ARG A 197 -2.18 -14.81 -4.14
N ILE A 198 -2.35 -13.58 -4.63
CA ILE A 198 -1.23 -12.72 -5.00
C ILE A 198 -1.32 -11.41 -4.24
N THR A 199 -0.19 -10.98 -3.69
CA THR A 199 -0.09 -9.75 -2.91
C THR A 199 0.72 -8.71 -3.69
N CYS A 200 0.75 -7.47 -3.21
CA CYS A 200 1.63 -6.47 -3.79
C CYS A 200 3.12 -6.82 -3.63
N GLU A 201 3.46 -7.65 -2.65
CA GLU A 201 4.82 -8.11 -2.38
C GLU A 201 5.22 -9.27 -3.31
N SER A 202 4.27 -10.09 -3.77
CA SER A 202 4.52 -11.17 -4.72
C SER A 202 5.27 -10.71 -5.97
N HIS A 203 6.20 -11.54 -6.43
CA HIS A 203 6.95 -11.33 -7.67
C HIS A 203 6.02 -11.28 -8.89
N VAL A 204 6.51 -10.73 -10.00
CA VAL A 204 5.80 -10.81 -11.29
C VAL A 204 5.81 -12.26 -11.76
N SER A 205 4.65 -12.77 -12.19
CA SER A 205 4.52 -14.16 -12.65
C SER A 205 5.46 -14.43 -13.83
N SER A 206 6.10 -15.60 -13.86
CA SER A 206 6.96 -16.01 -14.99
C SER A 206 6.19 -16.06 -16.33
N HIS A 207 4.89 -16.36 -16.28
CA HIS A 207 4.01 -16.39 -17.46
C HIS A 207 3.88 -15.03 -18.15
N TYR A 208 4.17 -13.94 -17.43
CA TYR A 208 4.24 -12.60 -18.01
C TYR A 208 5.28 -12.50 -19.13
N PHE A 209 6.44 -13.13 -18.93
CA PHE A 209 7.57 -13.05 -19.86
C PHE A 209 7.39 -13.94 -21.10
N HIS A 210 6.56 -14.98 -21.02
CA HIS A 210 6.25 -15.84 -22.16
C HIS A 210 5.57 -15.09 -23.32
N LYS A 211 4.70 -14.12 -23.01
CA LYS A 211 4.03 -13.29 -24.04
C LYS A 211 4.93 -12.21 -24.63
N ARG A 212 5.97 -11.78 -23.92
CA ARG A 212 6.91 -10.75 -24.42
C ARG A 212 7.88 -11.27 -25.48
N GLN A 213 8.01 -12.58 -25.66
CA GLN A 213 8.73 -13.12 -26.83
C GLN A 213 7.97 -12.88 -28.15
N ALA A 214 6.74 -12.37 -28.11
CA ALA A 214 5.90 -12.13 -29.28
C ALA A 214 5.33 -10.69 -29.35
N TYR A 215 6.07 -9.69 -28.86
CA TYR A 215 5.79 -8.28 -29.17
C TYR A 215 7.04 -7.66 -29.82
N PRO A 216 6.90 -7.02 -30.99
CA PRO A 216 7.98 -6.24 -31.60
C PRO A 216 8.37 -5.03 -30.73
#